data_AF-A0A497P4Q9-F1
#
_entry.id   AF-A0A497P4Q9-F1
#
_cell.length_a   1.000
_cell.length_b   1.000
_cell.length_c   1.000
_cell.angle_alpha   90.00
_cell.angle_beta   90.00
_cell.angle_gamma   90.00
#
_symmetry.space_group_name_H-M   'P 1'
#
loop_
_entity.id
_entity.type
_entity.pdbx_description
1 polymer ?
#
loop_
_entity_poly.entity_id
_entity_poly.type
_entity_poly.pdbx_seq_one_letter_code
_entity_poly.pdbx_strand_id
1 'polypeptide(L)' 'MKIRKIIVTFFGIMQEVIGIATISFAYMLYYNFLGVQVSLNIPEQHVPFYLLLLFIFGFISIISGFFLLHERIESR' A
#
# COMPACT_ATOMS: atom_id res chain seq x y z
N MET A 1 21.14 4.88 18.55
CA MET A 1 20.08 5.89 18.27
C MET A 1 20.01 6.33 16.80
N LYS A 2 21.13 6.63 16.11
CA LYS A 2 21.11 7.03 14.68
C LYS A 2 20.60 5.93 13.72
N ILE A 3 21.06 4.69 13.89
CA ILE A 3 20.64 3.54 13.06
C ILE A 3 19.12 3.29 13.18
N ARG A 4 18.58 3.32 14.40
CA ARG A 4 17.13 3.20 14.64
C ARG A 4 16.33 4.24 13.84
N LYS A 5 16.76 5.50 13.85
CA LYS A 5 16.10 6.58 13.08
C LYS A 5 16.14 6.32 11.57
N ILE A 6 17.25 5.79 11.04
CA ILE A 6 17.36 5.44 9.61
C ILE A 6 16.40 4.30 9.26
N ILE A 7 16.37 3.24 10.08
CA ILE A 7 15.49 2.08 9.87
C ILE A 7 14.03 2.51 9.88
N VAL A 8 13.59 3.26 10.91
CA VAL A 8 12.21 3.75 11.03
C VAL A 8 11.82 4.61 9.81
N THR A 9 12.70 5.51 9.37
CA THR A 9 12.44 6.35 8.19
C THR A 9 12.31 5.51 6.92
N PHE A 10 13.22 4.54 6.74
CA PHE A 10 13.21 3.66 5.57
C PHE A 10 11.91 2.84 5.49
N PHE A 11 11.52 2.18 6.59
CA PHE A 11 10.29 1.40 6.62
C PHE A 11 9.05 2.28 6.48
N GLY A 12 9.03 3.47 7.08
CA GLY A 12 7.93 4.42 6.90
C GLY A 12 7.72 4.83 5.44
N ILE A 13 8.80 5.19 4.74
CA ILE A 13 8.74 5.52 3.30
C ILE A 13 8.28 4.32 2.48
N MET A 14 8.81 3.12 2.76
CA MET A 14 8.41 1.91 2.04
C MET A 14 6.94 1.58 2.22
N GLN A 15 6.39 1.74 3.42
CA GLN A 15 4.97 1.53 3.68
C GLN A 15 4.09 2.52 2.92
N GLU A 16 4.46 3.80 2.87
CA GLU A 16 3.74 4.79 2.05
C GLU A 16 3.76 4.43 0.56
N VAL A 17 4.93 4.07 0.04
CA VAL A 17 5.09 3.66 -1.38
C VAL A 17 4.26 2.42 -1.69
N ILE A 18 4.30 1.40 -0.83
CA ILE A 18 3.52 0.18 -0.99
C ILE A 18 2.03 0.51 -0.95
N GLY A 19 1.57 1.29 0.02
CA GLY A 19 0.18 1.68 0.15
C GLY A 19 -0.37 2.42 -1.08
N ILE A 20 0.37 3.40 -1.58
CA ILE A 20 0.02 4.13 -2.82
C ILE A 20 -0.01 3.18 -4.01
N ALA A 21 0.99 2.31 -4.15
CA ALA A 21 1.04 1.33 -5.24
C ALA A 21 -0.13 0.34 -5.18
N THR A 22 -0.50 -0.13 -3.98
CA THR A 22 -1.65 -1.01 -3.75
C THR A 22 -2.97 -0.35 -4.15
N ILE A 23 -3.19 0.91 -3.76
CA ILE A 23 -4.40 1.65 -4.16
C ILE A 23 -4.43 1.88 -5.68
N SER A 24 -3.30 2.24 -6.27
CA SER A 24 -3.17 2.41 -7.73
C SER A 24 -3.48 1.10 -8.47
N PHE A 25 -2.99 -0.02 -7.94
CA PHE A 25 -3.26 -1.34 -8.49
C PHE A 25 -4.73 -1.75 -8.34
N ALA A 26 -5.38 -1.40 -7.22
CA ALA A 26 -6.82 -1.60 -7.06
C ALA A 26 -7.63 -0.84 -8.11
N TYR A 27 -7.25 0.40 -8.42
CA TYR A 27 -7.86 1.17 -9.51
C TYR A 27 -7.68 0.46 -10.86
N MET A 28 -6.46 0.01 -11.19
CA MET A 28 -6.20 -0.73 -12.41
C MET A 28 -7.03 -2.01 -12.49
N LEU A 29 -7.16 -2.74 -11.38
CA LEU A 29 -7.94 -3.97 -11.30
C LEU A 29 -9.43 -3.71 -11.53
N TYR A 30 -9.99 -2.66 -10.92
CA TYR A 30 -11.41 -2.32 -11.08
C TYR A 30 -11.76 -1.96 -12.53
N TYR A 31 -10.94 -1.14 -13.19
CA TYR A 31 -11.17 -0.72 -14.57
C TYR A 31 -10.63 -1.71 -15.62
N ASN A 32 -10.08 -2.86 -15.18
CA ASN A 32 -9.38 -3.80 -16.03
C ASN A 32 -8.32 -3.13 -16.93
N PHE A 33 -7.62 -2.12 -16.39
CA PHE A 33 -6.62 -1.35 -17.11
C PHE A 33 -5.48 -2.27 -17.57
N LEU A 34 -5.04 -2.14 -18.83
CA LEU A 34 -4.06 -3.04 -19.48
C LEU A 34 -4.48 -4.53 -19.50
N GLY A 35 -5.77 -4.84 -19.31
CA GLY A 35 -6.24 -6.23 -19.27
C GLY A 35 -5.76 -6.99 -18.03
N VAL A 36 -5.51 -6.29 -16.91
CA VAL A 36 -4.94 -6.89 -15.69
C VAL A 36 -5.78 -8.04 -15.12
N GLN A 37 -7.11 -8.01 -15.25
CA GLN A 37 -7.97 -9.10 -14.81
C GLN A 37 -7.70 -10.37 -15.64
N VAL A 38 -7.53 -10.21 -16.96
CA VAL A 38 -7.22 -11.32 -17.88
C VAL A 38 -5.80 -11.84 -17.62
N SER A 39 -4.83 -10.94 -17.47
CA SER A 39 -3.43 -11.30 -17.20
C SER A 39 -3.26 -12.08 -15.89
N LEU A 40 -4.11 -11.83 -14.89
CA LEU A 40 -4.09 -12.50 -13.60
C LEU A 40 -5.11 -13.64 -13.50
N ASN A 41 -5.85 -13.90 -14.58
CA ASN A 41 -6.93 -14.89 -14.64
C ASN A 41 -7.94 -14.73 -13.49
N ILE A 42 -8.33 -13.48 -13.20
CA ILE A 42 -9.30 -13.13 -12.16
C ILE A 42 -10.69 -13.04 -12.80
N PRO A 43 -11.63 -13.92 -12.43
CA PRO A 43 -13.01 -13.77 -12.88
C PRO A 43 -13.66 -12.51 -12.28
N GLU A 44 -14.48 -11.81 -13.05
CA GLU A 44 -15.12 -10.54 -12.65
C GLU A 44 -15.84 -10.63 -11.30
N GLN A 45 -16.48 -11.75 -11.01
CA GLN A 45 -17.19 -12.00 -9.74
C GLN A 45 -16.29 -11.96 -8.50
N HIS A 46 -14.97 -12.16 -8.64
CA HIS A 46 -14.01 -12.10 -7.54
C HIS A 46 -13.34 -10.73 -7.40
N VAL A 47 -13.48 -9.84 -8.39
CA VAL A 47 -12.86 -8.50 -8.37
C VAL A 47 -13.22 -7.71 -7.11
N PRO A 48 -14.49 -7.66 -6.65
CA PRO A 48 -14.83 -6.92 -5.42
C PRO A 48 -14.07 -7.41 -4.18
N PHE A 49 -13.82 -8.72 -4.07
CA PHE A 49 -13.07 -9.30 -2.96
C PHE A 49 -11.60 -8.86 -2.98
N TYR A 50 -10.96 -8.90 -4.16
CA TYR A 50 -9.59 -8.41 -4.31
C TYR A 50 -9.47 -6.92 -4.03
N LEU A 51 -10.44 -6.12 -4.45
CA LEU A 51 -10.47 -4.68 -4.15
C LEU A 51 -10.56 -4.42 -2.64
N LEU A 52 -11.43 -5.14 -1.93
CA LEU A 52 -11.53 -5.04 -0.48
C LEU A 52 -10.18 -5.33 0.19
N LEU A 53 -9.51 -6.43 -0.20
CA LEU A 53 -8.21 -6.78 0.34
C LEU A 53 -7.16 -5.70 0.04
N LEU A 54 -7.06 -5.25 -1.21
CA LEU A 54 -6.11 -4.21 -1.60
C LEU A 54 -6.37 -2.91 -0.83
N PHE A 55 -7.62 -2.48 -0.65
CA PHE A 55 -7.91 -1.30 0.15
C PHE A 55 -7.53 -1.48 1.62
N ILE A 56 -7.90 -2.61 2.25
CA ILE A 56 -7.54 -2.89 3.64
C ILE A 56 -6.02 -2.84 3.82
N PHE A 57 -5.27 -3.58 3.00
CA PHE A 57 -3.81 -3.61 3.12
C PHE A 57 -3.17 -2.27 2.74
N GLY A 58 -3.67 -1.60 1.71
CA GLY A 58 -3.19 -0.28 1.29
C GLY A 58 -3.35 0.76 2.38
N PHE A 59 -4.54 0.87 2.98
CA PHE A 59 -4.79 1.80 4.07
C PHE A 59 -3.98 1.47 5.32
N ILE A 60 -3.89 0.19 5.72
CA ILE A 60 -3.05 -0.22 6.85
C ILE A 60 -1.58 0.17 6.59
N SER A 61 -1.10 -0.01 5.36
CA SER A 61 0.28 0.35 5.00
C SER A 61 0.51 1.86 5.10
N ILE A 62 -0.36 2.69 4.52
CA ILE A 62 -0.27 4.15 4.61
C ILE A 62 -0.33 4.60 6.07
N ILE A 63 -1.32 4.15 6.84
CA ILE A 63 -1.46 4.55 8.25
C ILE A 63 -0.19 4.18 9.03
N SER A 64 0.33 2.98 8.83
CA SER A 64 1.56 2.53 9.51
C SER A 64 2.78 3.36 9.09
N GLY A 65 2.90 3.67 7.80
CA GLY A 65 3.98 4.48 7.25
C GLY A 65 3.97 5.88 7.84
N PHE A 66 2.80 6.49 7.88
CA PHE A 66 2.55 7.78 8.50
C PHE A 66 2.96 7.80 9.97
N PHE A 67 2.55 6.80 10.76
CA PHE A 67 2.94 6.71 12.17
C PHE A 67 4.47 6.57 12.37
N LEU A 68 5.14 5.75 11.57
CA LEU A 68 6.61 5.60 11.63
C LEU A 68 7.33 6.91 11.28
N LEU A 69 6.86 7.63 10.28
CA LEU A 69 7.43 8.93 9.90
C LEU A 69 7.15 10.01 10.94
N HIS A 70 5.99 9.97 11.60
CA HIS A 70 5.63 10.93 12.65
C HIS A 70 6.43 10.69 13.94
N GLU A 71 6.65 9.43 14.35
CA GLU A 71 7.51 9.09 15.51
C GLU A 71 8.90 9.71 15.35
N ARG A 72 9.44 9.73 14.12
CA ARG A 72 10.72 10.37 13.83
C ARG A 72 10.71 11.89 14.07
N ILE A 73 9.61 12.55 13.75
CA ILE A 73 9.44 14.01 13.89
C ILE A 73 9.33 14.37 15.38
N GLU A 74 8.57 13.60 16.15
CA GLU A 74 8.36 13.82 17.58
C GLU A 74 9.58 13.41 18.45
N SER A 75 10.42 12.51 17.94
CA SER A 75 11.70 12.11 18.55
C SER A 75 12.87 13.10 18.28
N ARG A 76 12.64 14.25 17.63
CA ARG A 76 13.65 15.29 17.43
C ARG A 76 13.63 16.31 18.55
#